data_AF-A0A8X6I060-F1
#
_entry.id   AF-A0A8X6I060-F1
#
_cell.length_a   1.000
_cell.length_b   1.000
_cell.length_c   1.000
_cell.angle_alpha   90.00
_cell.angle_beta   90.00
_cell.angle_gamma   90.00
#
_symmetry.space_group_name_H-M   'P 1'
#
loop_
_entity.id
_entity.type
_entity.pdbx_description
1 polymer ?
#
loop_
_entity_poly.entity_id
_entity_poly.type
_entity_poly.pdbx_seq_one_letter_code
_entity_poly.pdbx_strand_id
1 'polypeptide(L)'
;MWRELLPIINKCSSFVKLKRIIAWCLRFKENARNPPSQRTIGSLTATELSRALICLVRNVQSVHFPLEIQCLLRVNAKAKNQVMADLSSNRVKVSRVFTKVGIDYAGPFFIKLYPGTEYFPAEIEEAVKDHFVRSLRRDDEGRYKVSLPWLEVHPELSDNRNIAERRLKSCVRSLEKRNCLQEYENIFKEWDSEKIIEPVEPEEFAREKGHFLPH
;
A
#
# COMPACT_ATOMS: atom_id res chain seq x y z
N MET A 1 4.28 30.53 -17.30
CA MET A 1 2.88 30.10 -17.52
C MET A 1 2.43 28.92 -16.65
N TRP A 2 3.30 28.13 -16.00
CA TRP A 2 2.89 26.94 -15.22
C TRP A 2 3.27 26.96 -13.74
N ARG A 3 3.77 28.07 -13.19
CA ARG A 3 4.10 28.20 -11.76
C ARG A 3 2.87 28.47 -10.88
N GLU A 4 1.69 28.65 -11.47
CA GLU A 4 0.48 29.15 -10.80
C GLU A 4 -0.62 28.11 -10.58
N LEU A 5 -0.33 26.81 -10.73
CA LEU A 5 -1.32 25.76 -10.46
C LEU A 5 -1.44 25.39 -8.98
N LEU A 6 -0.42 25.68 -8.16
CA LEU A 6 -0.40 25.37 -6.72
C LEU A 6 -1.61 25.93 -5.93
N PRO A 7 -2.06 27.18 -6.15
CA PRO A 7 -3.23 27.70 -5.44
C PRO A 7 -4.52 26.92 -5.76
N ILE A 8 -4.64 26.35 -6.96
CA ILE A 8 -5.80 25.52 -7.35
C ILE A 8 -5.68 24.12 -6.74
N ILE A 9 -4.45 23.56 -6.74
CA ILE A 9 -4.14 22.28 -6.11
C ILE A 9 -4.50 22.31 -4.63
N ASN A 10 -4.03 23.33 -3.90
CA ASN A 10 -4.24 23.46 -2.46
C ASN A 10 -5.69 23.78 -2.05
N LYS A 11 -6.53 24.23 -2.99
CA LYS A 11 -7.96 24.50 -2.75
C LYS A 11 -8.86 23.29 -3.07
N CYS A 12 -8.31 22.21 -3.64
CA CYS A 12 -9.09 21.03 -4.00
C CYS A 12 -8.82 19.88 -3.01
N SER A 13 -9.86 19.46 -2.28
CA SER A 13 -9.80 18.30 -1.37
C SER A 13 -9.94 16.94 -2.08
N SER A 14 -10.25 16.92 -3.37
CA SER A 14 -10.42 15.69 -4.16
C SER A 14 -9.50 15.70 -5.38
N PHE A 15 -8.60 14.73 -5.43
CA PHE A 15 -7.68 14.53 -6.54
C PHE A 15 -8.41 14.25 -7.87
N VAL A 16 -9.50 13.46 -7.82
CA VAL A 16 -10.31 13.16 -9.00
C VAL A 16 -10.97 14.44 -9.55
N LYS A 17 -11.51 15.28 -8.66
CA LYS A 17 -12.11 16.56 -9.03
C LYS A 17 -11.07 17.51 -9.62
N LEU A 18 -9.92 17.65 -8.98
CA LEU A 18 -8.79 18.46 -9.44
C LEU A 18 -8.32 18.01 -10.84
N LYS A 19 -8.12 16.70 -11.03
CA LYS A 19 -7.70 16.13 -12.32
C LYS A 19 -8.69 16.49 -13.43
N ARG A 20 -10.01 16.42 -13.16
CA ARG A 20 -11.04 16.81 -14.12
C ARG A 20 -11.05 18.30 -14.42
N ILE A 21 -10.89 19.16 -13.41
CA ILE A 21 -10.78 20.61 -13.60
C ILE A 21 -9.61 20.94 -14.53
N ILE A 22 -8.42 20.40 -14.24
CA ILE A 22 -7.23 20.61 -15.07
C ILE A 22 -7.43 20.07 -16.48
N ALA A 23 -8.06 18.90 -16.65
CA ALA A 23 -8.37 18.36 -17.96
C ALA A 23 -9.27 19.30 -18.78
N TRP A 24 -10.30 19.89 -18.17
CA TRP A 24 -11.14 20.89 -18.83
C TRP A 24 -10.39 22.18 -19.17
N CYS A 25 -9.53 22.68 -18.28
CA CYS A 25 -8.69 23.85 -18.58
C CYS A 25 -7.75 23.59 -19.77
N LEU A 26 -7.16 22.38 -19.85
CA LEU A 26 -6.30 21.98 -20.96
C LEU A 26 -7.10 21.85 -22.26
N ARG A 27 -8.28 21.22 -22.24
CA ARG A 27 -9.17 21.14 -23.42
C ARG A 27 -9.61 22.53 -23.88
N PHE A 28 -9.99 23.42 -22.96
CA PHE A 28 -10.37 24.79 -23.29
C PHE A 28 -9.22 25.51 -24.01
N LYS A 29 -8.00 25.42 -23.47
CA LYS A 29 -6.80 25.99 -24.08
C LYS A 29 -6.55 25.46 -25.50
N GLU A 30 -6.75 24.16 -25.71
CA GLU A 30 -6.59 23.52 -27.02
C GLU A 30 -7.68 24.00 -28.00
N ASN A 31 -8.95 23.94 -27.58
CA ASN A 31 -10.08 24.35 -28.41
C ASN A 31 -10.06 25.85 -28.75
N ALA A 32 -9.53 26.70 -27.87
CA ALA A 32 -9.38 28.13 -28.12
C ALA A 32 -8.35 28.44 -29.23
N ARG A 33 -7.43 27.51 -29.50
CA ARG A 33 -6.41 27.63 -30.54
C ARG A 33 -6.84 27.04 -31.88
N ASN A 34 -7.92 26.27 -31.88
CA ASN A 34 -8.37 25.51 -33.04
C ASN A 34 -9.72 26.02 -33.57
N PRO A 35 -9.94 25.98 -34.91
CA PRO A 35 -11.22 26.35 -35.50
C PRO A 35 -12.33 25.40 -35.01
N PRO A 36 -13.62 25.83 -35.06
CA PRO A 36 -14.74 25.03 -34.55
C PRO A 36 -14.80 23.59 -35.08
N SER A 37 -14.39 23.36 -36.33
CA SER A 37 -14.35 22.04 -36.98
C SER A 37 -13.37 21.04 -36.34
N GLN A 38 -12.37 21.52 -35.59
CA GLN A 38 -11.34 20.69 -34.96
C GLN A 38 -11.46 20.65 -33.42
N ARG A 39 -12.51 21.26 -32.85
CA ARG A 39 -12.69 21.31 -31.40
C ARG A 39 -13.14 19.96 -30.86
N THR A 40 -12.57 19.54 -29.74
CA THR A 40 -13.02 18.37 -29.00
C THR A 40 -14.26 18.72 -28.18
N ILE A 41 -15.33 17.93 -28.34
CA ILE A 41 -16.64 18.12 -27.68
C ILE A 41 -17.00 16.83 -26.92
N GLY A 42 -17.90 16.92 -25.93
CA GLY A 42 -18.42 15.76 -25.20
C GLY A 42 -17.66 15.47 -23.90
N SER A 43 -17.72 14.22 -23.44
CA SER A 43 -17.09 13.80 -22.17
C SER A 43 -15.57 13.86 -22.22
N LEU A 44 -14.93 14.01 -21.04
CA LEU A 44 -13.47 13.92 -20.94
C LEU A 44 -12.99 12.51 -21.26
N THR A 45 -11.99 12.41 -22.13
CA THR A 45 -11.37 11.15 -22.50
C THR A 45 -10.30 10.72 -21.49
N ALA A 46 -9.96 9.42 -21.49
CA ALA A 46 -8.88 8.90 -20.64
C ALA A 46 -7.53 9.57 -20.93
N THR A 47 -7.26 9.92 -22.19
CA THR A 47 -6.02 10.59 -22.60
C THR A 47 -5.93 12.00 -22.03
N GLU A 48 -7.04 12.75 -21.98
CA GLU A 48 -7.06 14.09 -21.37
C GLU A 48 -6.89 14.04 -19.86
N LEU A 49 -7.49 13.04 -19.20
CA LEU A 49 -7.26 12.80 -17.77
C LEU A 49 -5.81 12.43 -17.49
N SER A 50 -5.17 11.64 -18.36
CA SER A 50 -3.74 11.30 -18.26
C SER A 50 -2.85 12.52 -18.48
N ARG A 51 -3.14 13.35 -19.49
CA ARG A 51 -2.41 14.62 -19.73
C ARG A 51 -2.55 15.58 -18.55
N ALA A 52 -3.74 15.68 -17.95
CA ALA A 52 -3.97 16.48 -16.75
C ALA A 52 -3.17 15.98 -15.55
N LEU A 53 -3.11 14.66 -15.36
CA LEU A 53 -2.27 14.03 -14.33
C LEU A 53 -0.79 14.39 -14.52
N ILE A 54 -0.25 14.17 -15.72
CA ILE A 54 1.15 14.49 -16.02
C ILE A 54 1.45 15.96 -15.80
N CYS A 55 0.51 16.85 -16.15
CA CYS A 55 0.63 18.29 -15.89
C CYS A 55 0.76 18.60 -14.40
N LEU A 56 -0.12 18.01 -13.57
CA LEU A 56 -0.09 18.17 -12.11
C LEU A 56 1.22 17.66 -11.51
N VAL A 57 1.65 16.45 -11.91
CA VAL A 57 2.91 15.85 -11.43
C VAL A 57 4.10 16.74 -11.78
N ARG A 58 4.21 17.20 -13.03
CA ARG A 58 5.29 18.10 -13.46
C ARG A 58 5.28 19.43 -12.69
N ASN A 59 4.11 19.98 -12.40
CA ASN A 59 4.00 21.21 -11.62
C ASN A 59 4.52 21.00 -10.19
N VAL A 60 4.03 19.98 -9.48
CA VAL A 60 4.50 19.64 -8.12
C VAL A 60 6.00 19.37 -8.12
N GLN A 61 6.49 18.59 -9.09
CA GLN A 61 7.92 18.31 -9.21
C GLN A 61 8.75 19.57 -9.44
N SER A 62 8.30 20.49 -10.29
CA SER A 62 9.01 21.76 -10.55
C SER A 62 9.10 22.68 -9.33
N VAL A 63 8.21 22.51 -8.37
CA VAL A 63 8.14 23.31 -7.14
C VAL A 63 9.01 22.69 -6.05
N HIS A 64 8.89 21.37 -5.85
CA HIS A 64 9.52 20.67 -4.73
C HIS A 64 10.90 20.09 -5.06
N PHE A 65 11.20 19.84 -6.33
CA PHE A 65 12.48 19.26 -6.78
C PHE A 65 13.19 20.12 -7.85
N PRO A 66 13.31 21.45 -7.66
CA PRO A 66 13.87 22.33 -8.68
C PRO A 66 15.36 22.04 -8.94
N LEU A 67 16.12 21.67 -7.90
CA LEU A 67 17.55 21.38 -7.99
C LEU A 67 17.79 20.05 -8.71
N GLU A 68 17.02 19.02 -8.38
CA GLU A 68 17.09 17.70 -9.01
C GLU A 68 16.76 17.81 -10.49
N ILE A 69 15.70 18.54 -10.84
CA ILE A 69 15.33 18.79 -12.25
C ILE A 69 16.46 19.54 -12.96
N GLN A 70 17.03 20.57 -12.34
CA GLN A 70 18.15 21.32 -12.93
C GLN A 70 19.38 20.42 -13.16
N CYS A 71 19.71 19.56 -12.20
CA CYS A 71 20.78 18.57 -12.31
C CYS A 71 20.52 17.58 -13.45
N LEU A 72 19.31 17.02 -13.53
CA LEU A 72 18.91 16.07 -14.58
C LEU A 72 19.00 16.69 -15.98
N LEU A 73 18.55 17.95 -16.13
CA LEU A 73 18.64 18.69 -17.39
C LEU A 73 20.09 18.99 -17.76
N ARG A 74 20.94 19.35 -16.79
CA ARG A 74 22.36 19.66 -17.01
C ARG A 74 23.14 18.46 -17.52
N VAL A 75 22.84 17.26 -17.04
CA VAL A 75 23.58 16.03 -17.40
C VAL A 75 22.92 15.24 -18.54
N ASN A 76 21.83 15.77 -19.13
CA ASN A 76 21.00 15.07 -20.12
C ASN A 76 20.67 13.64 -19.68
N ALA A 77 20.24 13.49 -18.42
CA ALA A 77 20.01 12.20 -17.79
C ALA A 77 18.95 11.41 -18.58
N LYS A 78 19.34 10.26 -19.14
CA LYS A 78 18.40 9.36 -19.79
C LYS A 78 17.60 8.59 -18.73
N ALA A 79 16.31 8.39 -18.99
CA ALA A 79 15.49 7.49 -18.19
C ALA A 79 16.15 6.10 -18.21
N LYS A 80 16.61 5.63 -17.05
CA LYS A 80 17.08 4.26 -16.89
C LYS A 80 15.89 3.37 -16.62
N ASN A 81 15.89 2.19 -17.23
CA ASN A 81 15.05 1.10 -16.75
C ASN A 81 15.46 0.83 -15.30
N GLN A 82 14.50 0.83 -14.38
CA GLN A 82 14.76 0.41 -13.02
C GLN A 82 15.28 -1.02 -13.07
N VAL A 83 16.54 -1.21 -12.69
CA VAL A 83 17.10 -2.55 -12.51
C VAL A 83 16.59 -3.03 -11.16
N MET A 84 15.51 -3.81 -11.21
CA MET A 84 15.03 -4.52 -10.03
C MET A 84 16.00 -5.68 -9.77
N ALA A 85 16.44 -5.83 -8.52
CA ALA A 85 17.20 -7.01 -8.13
C ALA A 85 16.32 -8.26 -8.25
N ASP A 86 16.93 -9.42 -8.47
CA ASP A 86 16.20 -10.70 -8.50
C ASP A 86 15.36 -10.86 -7.22
N LEU A 87 14.17 -11.46 -7.35
CA LEU A 87 13.32 -11.76 -6.20
C LEU A 87 14.05 -12.77 -5.31
N SER A 88 14.01 -12.58 -3.98
CA SER A 88 14.61 -13.54 -3.07
C SER A 88 13.91 -14.89 -3.17
N SER A 89 14.61 -15.99 -2.92
CA SER A 89 14.02 -17.33 -2.91
C SER A 89 12.80 -17.42 -1.98
N ASN A 90 12.80 -16.64 -0.90
CA ASN A 90 11.69 -16.54 0.05
C ASN A 90 10.40 -15.92 -0.53
N ARG A 91 10.49 -15.14 -1.63
CA ARG A 91 9.30 -14.61 -2.33
C ARG A 91 8.76 -15.56 -3.40
N VAL A 92 9.49 -16.65 -3.70
CA VAL A 92 9.15 -17.62 -4.75
C VAL A 92 8.84 -19.00 -4.17
N LYS A 93 9.31 -19.30 -2.95
CA LYS A 93 9.03 -20.54 -2.22
C LYS A 93 7.81 -20.36 -1.31
N VAL A 94 6.94 -21.36 -1.32
CA VAL A 94 5.79 -21.45 -0.40
C VAL A 94 6.31 -21.46 1.05
N SER A 95 5.70 -20.65 1.91
CA SER A 95 5.97 -20.60 3.34
C SER A 95 4.69 -20.21 4.08
N ARG A 96 4.61 -20.51 5.39
CA ARG A 96 3.47 -20.08 6.21
C ARG A 96 3.30 -18.56 6.15
N VAL A 97 2.06 -18.11 6.13
CA VAL A 97 1.70 -16.68 6.03
C VAL A 97 2.43 -15.89 7.13
N PHE A 98 2.97 -14.72 6.76
CA PHE A 98 3.72 -13.81 7.65
C PHE A 98 5.03 -14.36 8.27
N THR A 99 5.48 -15.57 7.94
CA THR A 99 6.78 -16.08 8.44
C THR A 99 7.97 -15.30 7.90
N LYS A 100 7.87 -14.83 6.65
CA LYS A 100 8.88 -14.00 5.99
C LYS A 100 8.17 -12.89 5.23
N VAL A 101 8.34 -11.65 5.69
CA VAL A 101 7.78 -10.46 5.03
C VAL A 101 8.93 -9.66 4.44
N GLY A 102 8.84 -9.35 3.15
CA GLY A 102 9.78 -8.45 2.49
C GLY A 102 9.33 -7.00 2.68
N ILE A 103 10.21 -6.15 3.19
CA ILE A 103 9.98 -4.71 3.34
C ILE A 103 10.82 -3.99 2.28
N ASP A 104 10.16 -3.29 1.36
CA ASP A 104 10.84 -2.43 0.40
C ASP A 104 11.13 -1.09 1.08
N TYR A 105 12.39 -0.86 1.44
CA TYR A 105 12.79 0.34 2.17
C TYR A 105 13.20 1.46 1.21
N ALA A 106 12.47 2.57 1.23
CA ALA A 106 12.78 3.78 0.48
C ALA A 106 12.59 5.03 1.35
N GLY A 107 13.66 5.44 2.06
CA GLY A 107 13.72 6.73 2.75
C GLY A 107 13.79 6.64 4.28
N PRO A 108 14.00 7.77 4.97
CA PRO A 108 14.26 7.84 6.41
C PRO A 108 13.11 7.29 7.28
N PHE A 109 13.43 6.72 8.46
CA PHE A 109 12.44 6.28 9.44
C PHE A 109 11.79 7.49 10.13
N PHE A 110 10.46 7.59 10.07
CA PHE A 110 9.70 8.51 10.90
C PHE A 110 9.06 7.73 12.05
N ILE A 111 9.53 7.95 13.28
CA ILE A 111 8.93 7.36 14.47
C ILE A 111 7.66 8.17 14.79
N LYS A 112 6.50 7.53 14.65
CA LYS A 112 5.21 8.15 15.00
C LYS A 112 4.95 7.93 16.48
N LEU A 113 5.03 8.99 17.27
CA LEU A 113 4.70 8.99 18.69
C LEU A 113 3.18 9.19 18.85
N TYR A 114 2.55 8.38 19.69
CA TYR A 114 1.12 8.50 19.98
C TYR A 114 0.91 9.38 21.23
N PRO A 115 -0.06 10.31 21.22
CA PRO A 115 -0.37 11.11 22.40
C PRO A 115 -0.72 10.19 23.59
N GLY A 116 -0.03 10.36 24.72
CA GLY A 116 -0.24 9.57 25.93
C GLY A 116 0.76 8.41 26.15
N THR A 117 1.74 8.22 25.28
CA THR A 117 2.87 7.31 25.57
C THR A 117 3.85 7.98 26.53
N GLU A 118 4.16 7.35 27.66
CA GLU A 118 5.13 7.84 28.67
C GLU A 118 6.60 7.82 28.20
N TYR A 119 6.86 7.40 26.96
CA TYR A 119 8.21 7.22 26.45
C TYR A 119 8.79 8.51 25.85
N PHE A 120 10.04 8.81 26.19
CA PHE A 120 10.77 9.93 25.60
C PHE A 120 11.21 9.59 24.16
N PRO A 121 11.02 10.51 23.19
CA PRO A 121 11.35 10.29 21.78
C PRO A 121 12.77 9.76 21.54
N ALA A 122 13.75 10.30 22.27
CA ALA A 122 15.17 9.97 22.10
C ALA A 122 15.51 8.58 22.63
N GLU A 123 14.91 8.15 23.74
CA GLU A 123 15.15 6.83 24.33
C GLU A 123 14.55 5.73 23.45
N ILE A 124 13.36 5.97 22.87
CA ILE A 124 12.76 5.06 21.88
C ILE A 124 13.64 4.98 20.64
N GLU A 125 14.10 6.12 20.13
CA GLU A 125 14.93 6.15 18.94
C GLU A 125 16.24 5.38 19.15
N GLU A 126 16.89 5.55 20.30
CA GLU A 126 18.11 4.82 20.64
C GLU A 126 17.85 3.32 20.82
N ALA A 127 16.79 2.93 21.53
CA ALA A 127 16.43 1.52 21.70
C ALA A 127 16.10 0.83 20.37
N VAL A 128 15.44 1.53 19.44
CA VAL A 128 15.14 1.04 18.08
C VAL A 128 16.43 0.90 17.26
N LYS A 129 17.35 1.87 17.33
CA LYS A 129 18.67 1.78 16.68
C LYS A 129 19.48 0.60 17.23
N ASP A 130 19.53 0.45 18.54
CA ASP A 130 20.21 -0.66 19.20
C ASP A 130 19.62 -2.01 18.82
N HIS A 131 18.29 -2.13 18.75
CA HIS A 131 17.63 -3.35 18.29
C HIS A 131 17.98 -3.65 16.82
N PHE A 132 17.95 -2.62 15.96
CA PHE A 132 18.30 -2.74 14.55
C PHE A 132 19.75 -3.25 14.40
N VAL A 133 20.72 -2.62 15.04
CA VAL A 133 22.14 -2.99 14.95
C VAL A 133 22.37 -4.41 15.47
N ARG A 134 21.77 -4.77 16.61
CA ARG A 134 21.92 -6.11 17.21
C ARG A 134 21.30 -7.23 16.35
N SER A 135 20.18 -6.93 15.68
CA SER A 135 19.44 -7.93 14.88
C SER A 135 19.83 -7.97 13.41
N LEU A 136 20.60 -6.98 12.92
CA LEU A 136 21.07 -6.93 11.55
C LEU A 136 22.02 -8.09 11.25
N ARG A 137 21.59 -9.00 10.38
CA ARG A 137 22.40 -10.11 9.88
C ARG A 137 22.41 -10.13 8.37
N ARG A 138 23.46 -10.71 7.78
CA ARG A 138 23.52 -10.99 6.34
C ARG A 138 23.30 -12.47 6.13
N ASP A 139 22.47 -12.83 5.15
CA ASP A 139 22.23 -14.22 4.80
C ASP A 139 23.19 -14.74 3.72
N ASP A 140 23.08 -16.03 3.42
CA ASP A 140 23.92 -16.74 2.44
C ASP A 140 23.71 -16.23 1.00
N GLU A 141 22.57 -15.57 0.73
CA GLU A 141 22.28 -14.89 -0.54
C GLU A 141 22.84 -13.44 -0.56
N GLY A 142 23.50 -13.02 0.51
CA GLY A 142 24.10 -11.70 0.64
C GLY A 142 23.12 -10.58 0.97
N ARG A 143 21.87 -10.88 1.33
CA ARG A 143 20.82 -9.92 1.71
C ARG A 143 20.84 -9.63 3.21
N TYR A 144 20.48 -8.40 3.57
CA TYR A 144 20.30 -8.02 4.96
C TYR A 144 18.95 -8.52 5.50
N LYS A 145 18.99 -9.11 6.68
CA LYS A 145 17.85 -9.50 7.51
C LYS A 145 17.92 -8.69 8.80
N VAL A 146 16.78 -8.13 9.21
CA VAL A 146 16.66 -7.40 10.47
C VAL A 146 15.39 -7.86 11.17
N SER A 147 15.43 -7.97 12.48
CA SER A 147 14.24 -8.26 13.26
C SER A 147 13.37 -7.01 13.36
N LEU A 148 12.05 -7.20 13.32
CA LEU A 148 11.14 -6.10 13.58
C LEU A 148 11.28 -5.66 15.05
N PRO A 149 11.37 -4.35 15.33
CA PRO A 149 11.40 -3.85 16.69
C PRO A 149 10.01 -4.01 17.30
N TRP A 150 9.78 -5.16 17.92
CA TRP A 150 8.59 -5.40 18.72
C TRP A 150 8.70 -4.62 20.02
N LEU A 151 7.58 -4.06 20.48
CA LEU A 151 7.47 -3.55 21.84
C LEU A 151 7.67 -4.73 22.81
N GLU A 152 8.68 -4.66 23.66
CA GLU A 152 9.01 -5.73 24.62
C GLU A 152 7.83 -6.00 25.57
N VAL A 153 7.04 -4.98 25.87
CA VAL A 153 5.81 -5.09 26.65
C VAL A 153 4.61 -5.00 25.71
N HIS A 154 4.08 -6.15 25.30
CA HIS A 154 2.80 -6.24 24.59
C HIS A 154 1.83 -7.09 25.42
N PRO A 155 0.57 -6.66 25.59
CA PRO A 155 -0.45 -7.47 26.23
C PRO A 155 -0.65 -8.77 25.44
N GLU A 156 -0.97 -9.86 26.14
CA GLU A 156 -1.40 -11.08 25.47
C GLU A 156 -2.62 -10.78 24.56
N LEU A 157 -2.61 -11.36 23.36
CA LEU A 157 -3.76 -11.31 22.47
C LEU A 157 -4.95 -11.99 23.15
N SER A 158 -6.06 -11.25 23.27
CA SER A 158 -7.31 -11.79 23.81
C SER A 158 -7.89 -12.85 22.86
N ASP A 159 -8.48 -13.89 23.44
CA ASP A 159 -9.28 -14.85 22.69
C ASP A 159 -10.51 -14.18 22.06
N ASN A 160 -10.71 -14.37 20.75
CA ASN A 160 -11.84 -13.81 20.00
C ASN A 160 -12.79 -14.90 19.46
N ARG A 161 -12.63 -16.16 19.89
CA ARG A 161 -13.42 -17.32 19.41
C ARG A 161 -14.92 -17.08 19.44
N ASN A 162 -15.43 -16.61 20.58
CA ASN A 162 -16.86 -16.34 20.77
C ASN A 162 -17.40 -15.33 19.74
N ILE A 163 -16.60 -14.33 19.37
CA ILE A 163 -16.99 -13.31 18.39
C ILE A 163 -16.93 -13.91 16.98
N ALA A 164 -15.87 -14.65 16.67
CA ALA A 164 -15.71 -15.32 15.38
C ALA A 164 -16.84 -16.32 15.11
N GLU A 165 -17.21 -17.14 16.09
CA GLU A 165 -18.29 -18.13 15.96
C GLU A 165 -19.66 -17.45 15.75
N ARG A 166 -19.95 -16.36 16.47
CA ARG A 166 -21.19 -15.57 16.25
C ARG A 166 -21.25 -14.99 14.84
N ARG A 167 -20.13 -14.47 14.33
CA ARG A 167 -20.03 -13.94 12.96
C ARG A 167 -20.21 -15.04 11.92
N LEU A 168 -19.60 -16.20 12.13
CA LEU A 168 -19.79 -17.37 11.27
C LEU A 168 -21.27 -17.78 11.21
N LYS A 169 -21.94 -17.95 12.37
CA LYS A 169 -23.37 -18.27 12.42
C LYS A 169 -24.22 -17.24 11.69
N SER A 170 -23.88 -15.95 11.80
CA SER A 170 -24.56 -14.89 11.06
C SER A 170 -24.32 -14.96 9.55
N CYS A 171 -23.09 -15.27 9.13
CA CYS A 171 -22.72 -15.46 7.73
C CYS A 171 -23.50 -16.63 7.12
N VAL A 172 -23.51 -17.79 7.78
CA VAL A 172 -24.27 -18.98 7.35
C VAL A 172 -25.74 -18.66 7.15
N ARG A 173 -26.40 -18.01 8.13
CA ARG A 173 -27.80 -17.58 8.00
C ARG A 173 -28.03 -16.64 6.81
N SER A 174 -27.08 -15.74 6.55
CA SER A 174 -27.17 -14.82 5.41
C SER A 174 -27.00 -15.54 4.07
N LEU A 175 -26.15 -16.57 4.01
CA LEU A 175 -25.92 -17.37 2.80
C LEU A 175 -27.11 -18.29 2.52
N GLU A 176 -27.67 -18.92 3.54
CA GLU A 176 -28.91 -19.71 3.44
C GLU A 176 -30.06 -18.86 2.91
N LYS A 177 -30.24 -17.64 3.44
CA LYS A 177 -31.28 -16.71 2.96
C LYS A 177 -31.11 -16.34 1.48
N ARG A 178 -29.88 -16.32 0.97
CA ARG A 178 -29.55 -16.01 -0.43
C ARG A 178 -29.46 -17.27 -1.30
N ASN A 179 -29.65 -18.46 -0.72
CA ASN A 179 -29.53 -19.76 -1.36
C ASN A 179 -28.17 -20.01 -2.05
N CYS A 180 -27.09 -19.42 -1.52
CA CYS A 180 -25.73 -19.52 -2.08
C CYS A 180 -24.74 -20.26 -1.17
N LEU A 181 -25.25 -20.99 -0.17
CA LEU A 181 -24.42 -21.75 0.77
C LEU A 181 -23.58 -22.83 0.06
N GLN A 182 -24.17 -23.54 -0.91
CA GLN A 182 -23.49 -24.60 -1.64
C GLN A 182 -22.35 -24.07 -2.52
N GLU A 183 -22.56 -22.92 -3.18
CA GLU A 183 -21.52 -22.25 -3.97
C GLU A 183 -20.35 -21.84 -3.08
N TYR A 184 -20.65 -21.30 -1.90
CA TYR A 184 -19.64 -20.94 -0.91
C TYR A 184 -18.86 -22.17 -0.42
N GLU A 185 -19.52 -23.28 -0.14
CA GLU A 185 -18.85 -24.54 0.24
C GLU A 185 -17.92 -25.06 -0.86
N ASN A 186 -18.33 -24.93 -2.13
CA ASN A 186 -17.50 -25.35 -3.26
C ASN A 186 -16.19 -24.56 -3.34
N ILE A 187 -16.19 -23.26 -3.01
CA ILE A 187 -14.98 -22.44 -2.93
C ILE A 187 -14.01 -22.97 -1.86
N PHE A 188 -14.51 -23.38 -0.69
CA PHE A 188 -13.65 -23.96 0.35
C PHE A 188 -13.07 -25.30 -0.08
N LYS A 189 -13.83 -26.14 -0.77
CA LYS A 189 -13.34 -27.42 -1.34
C LYS A 189 -12.26 -27.17 -2.40
N GLU A 190 -12.45 -26.18 -3.25
CA GLU A 190 -11.45 -25.73 -4.22
C GLU A 190 -10.18 -25.26 -3.50
N TRP A 191 -10.28 -24.37 -2.52
CA TRP A 191 -9.13 -23.87 -1.75
C TRP A 191 -8.39 -24.98 -0.99
N ASP A 192 -9.08 -25.99 -0.45
CA ASP A 192 -8.44 -27.16 0.17
C ASP A 192 -7.73 -28.04 -0.86
N SER A 193 -8.31 -28.19 -2.06
CA SER A 193 -7.69 -28.91 -3.18
C SER A 193 -6.43 -28.22 -3.70
N GLU A 194 -6.44 -26.88 -3.74
CA GLU A 194 -5.32 -26.05 -4.14
C GLU A 194 -4.27 -25.87 -3.02
N LYS A 195 -4.53 -26.45 -1.83
CA LYS A 195 -3.69 -26.33 -0.63
C LYS A 195 -3.48 -24.87 -0.20
N ILE A 196 -4.49 -24.04 -0.42
CA ILE A 196 -4.59 -22.68 0.11
C ILE A 196 -5.02 -22.72 1.58
N ILE A 197 -5.90 -23.66 1.94
CA ILE A 197 -6.35 -23.92 3.31
C ILE A 197 -6.08 -25.37 3.71
N GLU A 198 -6.03 -25.63 5.01
CA GLU A 198 -5.92 -26.97 5.59
C GLU A 198 -6.86 -27.09 6.80
N PRO A 199 -7.41 -28.29 7.07
CA PRO A 199 -8.16 -28.53 8.29
C PRO A 199 -7.24 -28.42 9.51
N VAL A 200 -7.72 -27.77 10.57
CA VAL A 200 -6.97 -27.63 11.82
C VAL A 200 -7.05 -28.93 12.61
N GLU A 201 -5.90 -29.45 13.06
CA GLU A 201 -5.83 -30.65 13.88
C GLU A 201 -6.58 -30.46 15.22
N PRO A 202 -7.32 -31.47 15.73
CA PRO A 202 -8.12 -31.35 16.95
C PRO A 202 -7.32 -30.94 18.18
N GLU A 203 -6.04 -31.31 18.24
CA GLU A 203 -5.12 -30.98 19.33
C GLU A 203 -4.73 -29.49 19.33
N GLU A 204 -4.61 -28.88 18.15
CA GLU A 204 -4.38 -27.44 18.02
C GLU A 204 -5.64 -26.64 18.37
N PHE A 205 -6.80 -27.21 18.07
CA PHE A 205 -8.11 -26.65 18.44
C PHE A 205 -8.38 -26.69 19.96
N ALA A 206 -7.70 -27.59 20.68
CA ALA A 206 -7.78 -27.71 22.14
C ALA A 206 -6.90 -26.70 22.90
N ARG A 207 -6.04 -25.93 22.21
CA ARG A 207 -5.31 -24.83 22.86
C ARG A 207 -6.30 -23.74 23.29
N GLU A 208 -6.20 -23.31 24.55
CA GLU A 208 -7.19 -22.42 25.19
C GLU A 208 -7.25 -21.00 24.64
N LYS A 209 -6.21 -20.51 23.94
CA LYS A 209 -6.14 -19.12 23.43
C LYS A 209 -5.79 -19.10 21.95
N GLY A 210 -6.69 -18.56 21.13
CA GLY A 210 -6.49 -18.34 19.70
C GLY A 210 -7.13 -17.04 19.22
N HIS A 211 -6.56 -16.43 18.19
CA HIS A 211 -7.15 -15.25 17.55
C HIS A 211 -7.53 -15.61 16.11
N PHE A 212 -8.81 -15.80 15.88
CA PHE A 212 -9.39 -16.18 14.60
C PHE A 212 -9.54 -14.97 13.69
N LEU A 213 -9.27 -15.17 12.40
CA LEU A 213 -9.48 -14.13 11.40
C LEU A 213 -10.99 -13.85 11.23
N PRO A 214 -11.38 -12.58 11.03
CA PRO A 214 -12.76 -12.26 10.69
C PRO A 214 -13.15 -12.88 9.33
N HIS A 215 -14.34 -13.48 9.28
CA HIS A 215 -15.02 -13.88 8.04
C HIS A 215 -15.54 -12.65 7.27
#